data_AF-A0A935C4R9-F1
#
_entry.id   AF-A0A935C4R9-F1
#
_cell.length_a   1.000
_cell.length_b   1.000
_cell.length_c   1.000
_cell.angle_alpha   90.00
_cell.angle_beta   90.00
_cell.angle_gamma   90.00
#
_symmetry.space_group_name_H-M   'P 1'
#
loop_
_entity.id
_entity.type
_entity.pdbx_description
1 polymer ?
#
loop_
_entity_poly.entity_id
_entity_poly.type
_entity_poly.pdbx_seq_one_letter_code
_entity_poly.pdbx_strand_id
1 'polypeptide(L)'
;MILNLAACGGGTESEAGARIAEARSTIASARSASSGAATAAVTVPSTDGRLLASNCSQCHGTLGTSGFGEIRGSDSSELTEFATRTANRNIMAAHAQGYTPEQLQAIAAYLRQ
;
A
#
# COMPACT_ATOMS: atom_id res chain seq x y z
N MET A 1 -29.31 15.68 -20.56
CA MET A 1 -28.51 15.40 -19.35
C MET A 1 -27.11 15.06 -19.80
N ILE A 2 -26.22 16.06 -19.88
CA ILE A 2 -24.86 15.92 -20.43
C ILE A 2 -23.90 15.88 -19.25
N LEU A 3 -23.15 14.79 -19.14
CA LEU A 3 -22.19 14.53 -18.07
C LEU A 3 -20.85 15.22 -18.42
N ASN A 4 -20.45 16.22 -17.64
CA ASN A 4 -19.15 16.87 -17.80
C ASN A 4 -18.04 15.99 -17.22
N LEU A 5 -17.17 15.51 -18.10
CA LEU A 5 -15.93 14.81 -17.77
C LEU A 5 -14.88 15.86 -17.37
N ALA A 6 -14.54 15.94 -16.08
CA ALA A 6 -13.41 16.75 -15.62
C ALA A 6 -12.11 16.02 -15.96
N ALA A 7 -11.45 16.43 -17.05
CA ALA A 7 -10.11 16.01 -17.39
C ALA A 7 -9.10 16.69 -16.44
N CYS A 8 -8.23 15.90 -15.80
CA CYS A 8 -7.11 16.42 -15.02
C CYS A 8 -6.05 16.97 -16.00
N GLY A 9 -5.81 18.27 -15.92
CA GLY A 9 -5.08 19.07 -16.90
C GLY A 9 -3.60 18.68 -17.06
N GLY A 10 -3.18 18.62 -18.33
CA GLY A 10 -1.78 18.61 -18.72
C GLY A 10 -1.15 19.98 -18.47
N GLY A 11 -0.18 20.03 -17.57
CA GLY A 11 0.71 21.18 -17.38
C GLY A 11 1.78 21.20 -18.47
N THR A 12 1.91 22.34 -19.14
CA THR A 12 2.82 22.61 -20.26
C THR A 12 4.31 22.50 -19.87
N GLU A 13 5.08 21.83 -20.71
CA GLU A 13 6.45 21.31 -20.50
C GLU A 13 7.59 22.36 -20.44
N SER A 14 7.34 23.64 -20.12
CA SER A 14 8.41 24.66 -20.10
C SER A 14 8.98 25.03 -18.73
N GLU A 15 8.35 24.61 -17.62
CA GLU A 15 8.75 25.03 -16.26
C GLU A 15 9.45 23.91 -15.44
N ALA A 16 9.84 22.80 -16.07
CA ALA A 16 10.51 21.68 -15.38
C ALA A 16 12.04 21.75 -15.43
N GLY A 17 12.61 22.37 -16.48
CA GLY A 17 14.06 22.36 -16.73
C GLY A 17 14.89 23.16 -15.71
N ALA A 18 14.39 24.32 -15.27
CA ALA A 18 15.13 25.23 -14.40
C ALA A 18 15.25 24.71 -12.94
N ARG A 19 14.23 24.01 -12.44
CA ARG A 19 14.19 23.51 -11.05
C ARG A 19 15.07 22.28 -10.83
N ILE A 20 15.35 21.50 -11.88
CA ILE A 20 16.21 20.31 -11.80
C ILE A 20 17.69 20.69 -11.67
N ALA A 21 18.14 21.79 -12.29
CA ALA A 21 19.53 22.25 -12.20
C ALA A 21 19.89 22.79 -10.81
N GLU A 22 18.98 23.55 -10.19
CA GLU A 22 19.17 24.12 -8.85
C GLU A 22 19.24 23.04 -7.77
N ALA A 23 18.41 21.99 -7.90
CA ALA A 23 18.41 20.85 -6.98
C ALA A 23 19.71 20.03 -7.01
N ARG A 24 20.42 19.97 -8.15
CA ARG A 24 21.69 19.21 -8.23
C ARG A 24 22.84 19.90 -7.50
N SER A 25 22.82 21.23 -7.44
CA SER A 25 23.85 22.03 -6.79
C SER A 25 23.75 21.97 -5.25
N THR A 26 22.54 21.84 -4.71
CA THR A 26 22.33 21.73 -3.26
C THR A 26 22.68 20.33 -2.71
N ILE A 27 22.47 19.26 -3.48
CA ILE A 27 22.79 17.88 -3.05
C ILE A 27 24.32 17.66 -2.97
N ALA A 28 25.11 18.30 -3.85
CA ALA A 28 26.56 18.15 -3.86
C ALA A 28 27.23 18.74 -2.60
N SER A 29 26.68 19.82 -2.05
CA SER A 29 27.28 20.54 -0.91
C SER A 29 26.99 19.90 0.45
N ALA A 30 26.02 18.97 0.54
CA ALA A 30 25.62 18.34 1.79
C ALA A 30 26.42 17.06 2.16
N ARG A 31 27.31 16.58 1.27
CA ARG A 31 28.00 15.27 1.44
C ARG A 31 29.27 15.29 2.30
N SER A 32 29.71 16.44 2.81
CA SER A 32 31.03 16.53 3.48
C SER A 32 31.01 16.62 5.01
N ALA A 33 29.89 16.40 5.70
CA ALA A 33 29.91 16.28 7.16
C ALA A 33 28.73 15.49 7.73
N SER A 34 28.89 14.18 7.90
CA SER A 34 28.05 13.42 8.85
C SER A 34 28.90 12.43 9.63
N SER A 35 29.57 12.93 10.67
CA SER A 35 30.12 12.12 11.75
C SER A 35 28.99 11.35 12.43
N GLY A 36 29.20 10.05 12.63
CA GLY A 36 28.17 9.10 13.06
C GLY A 36 27.53 9.45 14.40
N ALA A 37 26.28 9.90 14.34
CA ALA A 37 25.36 9.84 15.46
C ALA A 37 24.62 8.50 15.40
N ALA A 38 24.66 7.74 16.49
CA ALA A 38 23.86 6.53 16.64
C ALA A 38 22.38 6.93 16.68
N THR A 39 21.67 6.73 15.58
CA THR A 39 20.21 6.87 15.53
C THR A 39 19.58 5.73 16.30
N ALA A 40 18.93 6.04 17.42
CA ALA A 40 18.01 5.10 18.05
C ALA A 40 16.92 4.73 17.02
N ALA A 41 16.81 3.43 16.71
CA ALA A 41 15.79 2.94 15.81
C ALA A 41 14.42 3.12 16.48
N VAL A 42 13.62 4.06 15.98
CA VAL A 42 12.19 4.10 16.30
C VAL A 42 11.56 2.90 15.61
N THR A 43 11.09 1.93 16.39
CA THR A 43 10.23 0.86 15.86
C THR A 43 8.91 1.48 15.45
N VAL A 44 8.80 1.86 14.18
CA VAL A 44 7.51 2.13 13.56
C VAL A 44 6.75 0.80 13.55
N PRO A 45 5.51 0.72 14.05
CA PRO A 45 4.73 -0.50 13.95
C PRO A 45 4.71 -0.95 12.49
N SER A 46 5.03 -2.22 12.21
CA SER A 46 5.15 -2.76 10.85
C SER A 46 3.99 -2.29 9.99
N THR A 47 4.25 -1.32 9.11
CA THR A 47 3.28 -0.78 8.17
C THR A 47 2.89 -1.81 7.11
N ASP A 48 3.64 -2.91 7.02
CA ASP A 48 3.47 -3.99 6.05
C ASP A 48 2.04 -4.53 6.06
N GLY A 49 1.46 -4.81 7.23
CA GLY A 49 0.07 -5.28 7.31
C GLY A 49 -0.94 -4.27 6.75
N ARG A 50 -0.75 -2.97 7.05
CA ARG A 50 -1.62 -1.89 6.54
C ARG A 50 -1.49 -1.71 5.04
N LEU A 51 -0.26 -1.74 4.52
CA LEU A 51 0.05 -1.60 3.09
C LEU A 51 -0.43 -2.80 2.28
N LEU A 52 -0.30 -4.02 2.83
CA LEU A 52 -0.83 -5.22 2.19
C LEU A 52 -2.37 -5.18 2.19
N ALA A 53 -2.97 -4.84 3.33
CA ALA A 53 -4.43 -4.77 3.49
C ALA A 53 -5.10 -3.61 2.72
N SER A 54 -4.36 -2.60 2.26
CA SER A 54 -4.95 -1.53 1.44
C SER A 54 -5.53 -2.08 0.14
N ASN A 55 -4.97 -3.15 -0.41
CA ASN A 55 -5.51 -3.82 -1.59
C ASN A 55 -6.90 -4.44 -1.31
N CYS A 56 -7.14 -4.93 -0.08
CA CYS A 56 -8.41 -5.54 0.32
C CYS A 56 -9.54 -4.51 0.42
N SER A 57 -9.21 -3.29 0.83
CA SER A 57 -10.18 -2.22 1.06
C SER A 57 -10.91 -1.75 -0.20
N GLN A 58 -10.35 -2.04 -1.39
CA GLN A 58 -10.99 -1.80 -2.68
C GLN A 58 -12.31 -2.56 -2.83
N CYS A 59 -12.42 -3.70 -2.14
CA CYS A 59 -13.59 -4.58 -2.19
C CYS A 59 -14.33 -4.68 -0.86
N HIS A 60 -13.60 -4.59 0.26
CA HIS A 60 -14.14 -4.81 1.61
C HIS A 60 -14.29 -3.54 2.46
N GLY A 61 -14.06 -2.37 1.85
CA GLY A 61 -14.09 -1.09 2.56
C GLY A 61 -12.95 -0.92 3.57
N THR A 62 -12.96 0.23 4.25
CA THR A 62 -11.92 0.56 5.24
C THR A 62 -11.95 -0.44 6.40
N LEU A 63 -10.80 -0.99 6.77
CA LEU A 63 -10.66 -2.03 7.80
C LEU A 63 -11.50 -3.31 7.56
N GLY A 64 -11.99 -3.52 6.34
CA GLY A 64 -12.73 -4.73 5.99
C GLY A 64 -14.16 -4.78 6.51
N THR A 65 -14.82 -3.64 6.77
CA THR A 65 -16.16 -3.60 7.40
C THR A 65 -17.34 -3.46 6.43
N SER A 66 -17.13 -3.49 5.11
CA SER A 66 -18.22 -3.28 4.13
C SER A 66 -17.95 -3.93 2.77
N GLY A 67 -18.76 -3.62 1.75
CA GLY A 67 -18.53 -4.07 0.37
C GLY A 67 -18.97 -5.51 0.10
N PHE A 68 -18.10 -6.34 -0.48
CA PHE A 68 -18.42 -7.74 -0.84
C PHE A 68 -18.60 -8.68 0.37
N GLY A 69 -18.38 -8.19 1.57
CA GLY A 69 -18.56 -8.90 2.83
C GLY A 69 -17.65 -8.32 3.90
N GLU A 70 -18.00 -8.49 5.16
CA GLU A 70 -17.11 -8.13 6.26
C GLU A 70 -16.00 -9.17 6.39
N ILE A 71 -14.74 -8.70 6.45
CA ILE A 71 -13.53 -9.50 6.71
C ILE A 71 -12.78 -9.01 7.96
N ARG A 72 -13.37 -8.03 8.66
CA ARG A 72 -12.83 -7.53 9.91
C ARG A 72 -12.78 -8.67 10.92
N GLY A 73 -11.65 -8.81 11.60
CA GLY A 73 -11.48 -9.89 12.57
C GLY A 73 -11.01 -11.23 11.98
N SER A 74 -10.97 -11.40 10.65
CA SER A 74 -10.49 -12.63 10.02
C SER A 74 -9.06 -12.99 10.46
N ASP A 75 -8.85 -14.27 10.70
CA ASP A 75 -7.55 -14.80 11.10
C ASP A 75 -6.75 -15.32 9.90
N SER A 76 -5.47 -15.62 10.13
CA SER A 76 -4.55 -16.04 9.06
C SER A 76 -4.93 -17.39 8.46
N SER A 77 -5.59 -18.28 9.22
CA SER A 77 -6.01 -19.58 8.71
C SER A 77 -7.17 -19.45 7.73
N GLU A 78 -8.14 -18.56 8.01
CA GLU A 78 -9.23 -18.24 7.10
C GLU A 78 -8.69 -17.65 5.77
N LEU A 79 -7.76 -16.70 5.85
CA LEU A 79 -7.14 -16.13 4.64
C LEU A 79 -6.33 -17.16 3.85
N THR A 80 -5.62 -18.05 4.55
CA THR A 80 -4.84 -19.12 3.91
C THR A 80 -5.76 -20.14 3.25
N GLU A 81 -6.92 -20.45 3.86
CA GLU A 81 -7.92 -21.32 3.25
C GLU A 81 -8.35 -20.77 1.88
N PHE A 82 -8.65 -19.48 1.78
CA PHE A 82 -8.97 -18.84 0.51
C PHE A 82 -7.85 -18.97 -0.52
N ALA A 83 -6.59 -18.88 -0.12
CA ALA A 83 -5.45 -19.06 -1.02
C ALA A 83 -5.39 -20.49 -1.61
N THR A 84 -5.93 -21.50 -0.90
CA THR A 84 -5.97 -22.88 -1.40
C THR A 84 -7.16 -23.20 -2.31
N ARG A 85 -8.17 -22.32 -2.39
CA ARG A 85 -9.38 -22.55 -3.20
C ARG A 85 -9.12 -22.34 -4.69
N THR A 86 -9.95 -22.91 -5.55
CA THR A 86 -9.84 -22.77 -7.01
C THR A 86 -10.17 -21.33 -7.46
N ALA A 87 -9.18 -20.63 -8.02
CA ALA A 87 -9.28 -19.22 -8.40
C ALA A 87 -10.38 -18.90 -9.43
N ASN A 88 -10.64 -19.79 -10.39
CA ASN A 88 -11.54 -19.45 -11.51
C ASN A 88 -13.02 -19.32 -11.12
N ARG A 89 -13.40 -19.74 -9.90
CA ARG A 89 -14.79 -19.65 -9.39
C ARG A 89 -14.95 -18.65 -8.25
N ASN A 90 -13.86 -18.06 -7.76
CA ASN A 90 -13.90 -17.19 -6.59
C ASN A 90 -12.82 -16.10 -6.70
N ILE A 91 -13.24 -14.85 -6.86
CA ILE A 91 -12.32 -13.71 -7.00
C ILE A 91 -11.42 -13.54 -5.78
N MET A 92 -11.91 -13.85 -4.57
CA MET A 92 -11.12 -13.77 -3.35
C MET A 92 -10.06 -14.87 -3.28
N ALA A 93 -10.30 -16.05 -3.85
CA ALA A 93 -9.27 -17.08 -3.96
C ALA A 93 -8.12 -16.62 -4.86
N ALA A 94 -8.43 -16.01 -6.02
CA ALA A 94 -7.42 -15.44 -6.91
C ALA A 94 -6.60 -14.32 -6.21
N HIS A 95 -7.26 -13.49 -5.39
CA HIS A 95 -6.58 -12.45 -4.62
C HIS A 95 -5.71 -13.02 -3.49
N ALA A 96 -6.22 -13.98 -2.71
CA ALA A 96 -5.48 -14.58 -1.60
C ALA A 96 -4.22 -15.33 -2.06
N GLN A 97 -4.25 -15.92 -3.27
CA GLN A 97 -3.10 -16.57 -3.89
C GLN A 97 -1.93 -15.65 -4.24
N GLY A 98 -2.16 -14.33 -4.27
CA GLY A 98 -1.11 -13.34 -4.52
C GLY A 98 -0.18 -13.06 -3.34
N TYR A 99 -0.44 -13.67 -2.17
CA TYR A 99 0.28 -13.41 -0.93
C TYR A 99 0.94 -14.67 -0.38
N THR A 100 2.10 -14.52 0.27
CA THR A 100 2.73 -15.59 1.03
C THR A 100 2.01 -15.80 2.37
N PRO A 101 2.19 -16.97 3.04
CA PRO A 101 1.59 -17.20 4.36
C PRO A 101 1.93 -16.13 5.40
N GLU A 102 3.16 -15.62 5.40
CA GLU A 102 3.62 -14.56 6.31
C GLU A 102 2.94 -13.22 6.02
N GLN A 103 2.72 -12.92 4.74
CA GLN A 103 1.97 -11.73 4.32
C GLN A 103 0.49 -11.83 4.71
N LEU A 104 -0.13 -12.99 4.54
CA LEU A 104 -1.50 -13.24 5.01
C LEU A 104 -1.61 -13.09 6.53
N GLN A 105 -0.60 -13.51 7.29
CA GLN A 105 -0.54 -13.30 8.73
C GLN A 105 -0.47 -11.81 9.09
N ALA A 106 0.35 -11.02 8.37
CA ALA A 106 0.44 -9.58 8.57
C ALA A 106 -0.89 -8.86 8.24
N ILE A 107 -1.59 -9.29 7.19
CA ILE A 107 -2.92 -8.79 6.82
C ILE A 107 -3.94 -9.13 7.92
N ALA A 108 -4.00 -10.38 8.38
CA ALA A 108 -4.90 -10.81 9.44
C ALA A 108 -4.64 -10.05 10.76
N ALA A 109 -3.36 -9.84 11.11
CA ALA A 109 -3.00 -9.02 12.26
C ALA A 109 -3.54 -7.59 12.12
N TYR A 110 -3.51 -7.02 10.91
CA TYR A 110 -4.05 -5.69 10.66
C TYR A 110 -5.58 -5.63 10.78
N LEU A 111 -6.30 -6.59 10.21
CA LEU A 111 -7.77 -6.63 10.18
C LEU A 111 -8.43 -6.84 11.56
N ARG A 112 -7.67 -7.31 12.55
CA ARG A 112 -8.13 -7.53 13.92
C ARG A 112 -7.99 -6.32 14.86
N GLN A 113 -7.31 -5.25 14.43
CA GLN A 113 -7.24 -3.98 15.18
C GLN A 113 -8.58 -3.27 15.14
#